data_AF-A0A9D1D951-F1
#
_entry.id   AF-A0A9D1D951-F1
#
_cell.length_a   1.000
_cell.length_b   1.000
_cell.length_c   1.000
_cell.angle_alpha   90.00
_cell.angle_beta   90.00
_cell.angle_gamma   90.00
#
_symmetry.space_group_name_H-M   'P 1'
#
loop_
_entity.id
_entity.type
_entity.pdbx_description
1 polymer ?
#
loop_
_entity_poly.entity_id
_entity_poly.type
_entity_poly.pdbx_seq_one_letter_code
_entity_poly.pdbx_strand_id
1 'polypeptide(L)'
;MAILKHIASKNADYGEAQRYLMFQYNEDTMKPILDENGRLIPREEYYLDGINCDPFTFDMECMELNAQYRKNQRFDEIKSHHYILSFDPKDVTENDLTGERAQQLGLEYARKNFPGHQALVCTHTDGNNKSGNIHVHIVINSLRKYDVERQGFMERPCDSRAGYKHHLTKDYLLYLKQDVMDLCHREQLHQVDLLSPAEKKITDREYHARRRGQKKMDSLNQKMIADGVTPRKTKFETQKDFLRNAIEEAAASVRTQEDFQKILAEKYGISFKVSRGRFSYLHPDRQKFITGRNLGSHYEKDYLLSQWEKNARQEQLRHPDPESPADTSRNTISDELPDFVFIKSDLRLVVDLQLCAKAQQSAAYARKVKLSNLQQMAKTVAYIQEYGYDTEEDLESAWKEAKGQTADMRKALRSTEGKLKQVNEQIHYTGQYLANKSVYRQFVSSRNKKKFRQEHQAELALYEAARKFLKEQSGGGKLPSMKLLKAEKEKLVALKNSQQEAYHNLRDYEKELNTVRTNMETFLGKSHGRQEPEWEASRS
;
A
#
# COMPACT_ATOMS: atom_id res chain seq x y z
N MET A 1 6.12 -3.87 1.08
CA MET A 1 4.90 -3.14 1.41
C MET A 1 3.93 -4.16 1.98
N ALA A 2 3.10 -3.75 2.94
CA ALA A 2 2.13 -4.65 3.55
C ALA A 2 1.15 -5.23 2.51
N ILE A 3 0.99 -6.56 2.46
CA ILE A 3 0.04 -7.25 1.58
C ILE A 3 -0.76 -8.31 2.35
N LEU A 4 -2.00 -8.57 1.87
CA LEU A 4 -2.85 -9.65 2.36
C LEU A 4 -3.08 -10.69 1.26
N LYS A 5 -2.64 -11.92 1.51
CA LYS A 5 -2.93 -13.09 0.67
C LYS A 5 -3.95 -13.99 1.34
N HIS A 6 -4.81 -14.62 0.54
CA HIS A 6 -5.79 -15.62 0.99
C HIS A 6 -5.68 -16.90 0.17
N ILE A 7 -5.72 -18.03 0.86
CA ILE A 7 -5.74 -19.38 0.28
C ILE A 7 -6.84 -20.18 1.00
N ALA A 8 -7.76 -20.76 0.24
CA ALA A 8 -8.71 -21.73 0.77
C ALA A 8 -8.13 -23.14 0.62
N SER A 9 -8.02 -23.88 1.72
CA SER A 9 -7.53 -25.26 1.70
C SER A 9 -8.68 -26.26 1.74
N LYS A 10 -8.58 -27.29 0.92
CA LYS A 10 -9.47 -28.46 0.96
C LYS A 10 -8.79 -29.66 1.63
N ASN A 11 -7.55 -29.49 2.11
CA ASN A 11 -6.82 -30.57 2.75
C ASN A 11 -7.50 -30.95 4.08
N ALA A 12 -7.83 -32.24 4.23
CA ALA A 12 -8.43 -32.77 5.45
C ALA A 12 -7.40 -32.98 6.57
N ASP A 13 -6.10 -32.99 6.24
CA ASP A 13 -5.01 -33.00 7.22
C ASP A 13 -4.74 -31.57 7.71
N TYR A 14 -5.40 -31.19 8.81
CA TYR A 14 -5.21 -29.89 9.45
C TYR A 14 -3.81 -29.72 10.04
N GLY A 15 -3.12 -30.83 10.37
CA GLY A 15 -1.75 -30.82 10.86
C GLY A 15 -0.74 -30.42 9.80
N GLU A 16 -1.08 -30.48 8.51
CA GLU A 16 -0.21 -29.96 7.44
C GLU A 16 0.08 -28.47 7.63
N ALA A 17 -0.92 -27.70 8.08
CA ALA A 17 -0.75 -26.27 8.35
C ALA A 17 0.21 -26.03 9.51
N GLN A 18 0.05 -26.73 10.63
CA GLN A 18 0.98 -26.65 11.77
C GLN A 18 2.40 -27.02 11.34
N ARG A 19 2.55 -28.11 10.57
CA ARG A 19 3.88 -28.54 10.10
C ARG A 19 4.53 -27.48 9.19
N TYR A 20 3.77 -26.92 8.25
CA TYR A 20 4.23 -25.85 7.37
C TYR A 20 4.73 -24.61 8.13
N LEU A 21 4.07 -24.29 9.24
CA LEU A 21 4.40 -23.13 10.08
C LEU A 21 5.60 -23.42 10.99
N MET A 22 5.68 -24.59 11.61
CA MET A 22 6.70 -24.88 12.63
C MET A 22 8.04 -25.39 12.08
N PHE A 23 8.05 -25.99 10.89
CA PHE A 23 9.23 -26.66 10.33
C PHE A 23 9.72 -26.01 9.04
N GLN A 24 10.97 -26.27 8.69
CA GLN A 24 11.59 -25.79 7.45
C GLN A 24 11.01 -26.53 6.23
N TYR A 25 10.74 -25.79 5.16
CA TYR A 25 10.18 -26.32 3.92
C TYR A 25 11.01 -25.90 2.72
N ASN A 26 11.13 -26.80 1.75
CA ASN A 26 11.69 -26.50 0.46
C ASN A 26 10.67 -25.69 -0.37
N GLU A 27 10.98 -24.43 -0.63
CA GLU A 27 10.07 -23.49 -1.29
C GLU A 27 9.69 -23.87 -2.74
N ASP A 28 10.54 -24.64 -3.43
CA ASP A 28 10.27 -25.07 -4.80
C ASP A 28 9.29 -26.25 -4.84
N THR A 29 9.36 -27.13 -3.85
CA THR A 29 8.60 -28.40 -3.81
C THR A 29 7.45 -28.39 -2.80
N MET A 30 7.39 -27.40 -1.91
CA MET A 30 6.46 -27.30 -0.78
C MET A 30 6.49 -28.55 0.12
N LYS A 31 7.65 -29.19 0.24
CA LYS A 31 7.87 -30.36 1.10
C LYS A 31 8.75 -29.99 2.30
N PRO A 32 8.55 -30.62 3.46
CA PRO A 32 9.40 -30.40 4.62
C PRO A 32 10.85 -30.81 4.33
N ILE A 33 11.80 -30.06 4.87
CA ILE A 33 13.22 -30.41 4.87
C ILE A 33 13.47 -31.33 6.06
N LEU A 34 14.16 -32.44 5.80
CA LEU A 34 14.49 -33.44 6.80
C LEU A 34 15.99 -33.40 7.11
N ASP A 35 16.33 -33.69 8.37
CA ASP A 35 17.73 -33.90 8.78
C ASP A 35 18.28 -35.23 8.25
N GLU A 36 19.56 -35.49 8.54
CA GLU A 36 20.26 -36.73 8.15
C GLU A 36 19.58 -38.01 8.68
N ASN A 37 18.75 -37.88 9.73
CA ASN A 37 18.01 -38.97 10.36
C ASN A 37 16.55 -39.05 9.89
N GLY A 38 16.15 -38.22 8.92
CA GLY A 38 14.77 -38.18 8.40
C GLY A 38 13.77 -37.46 9.30
N ARG A 39 14.22 -36.66 10.28
CA ARG A 39 13.37 -35.89 11.20
C ARG A 39 13.09 -34.49 10.66
N LEU A 40 11.93 -33.94 11.01
CA LEU A 40 11.57 -32.56 10.67
C LEU A 40 12.49 -31.57 11.37
N ILE A 41 12.97 -30.57 10.64
CA ILE A 41 13.83 -29.50 11.18
C ILE A 41 12.95 -28.30 11.58
N PRO A 42 12.94 -27.87 12.85
CA PRO A 42 12.22 -26.66 13.26
C PRO A 42 12.73 -25.41 12.55
N ARG A 43 11.87 -24.40 12.39
CA ARG A 43 12.32 -23.07 11.97
C ARG A 43 13.22 -22.44 13.02
N GLU A 44 14.15 -21.59 12.57
CA GLU A 44 15.10 -20.90 13.46
C GLU A 44 14.39 -19.90 14.38
N GLU A 45 13.41 -19.17 13.85
CA GLU A 45 12.63 -18.19 14.61
C GLU A 45 11.17 -18.18 14.12
N TYR A 46 10.24 -18.41 15.03
CA TYR A 46 8.80 -18.26 14.77
C TYR A 46 8.05 -17.97 16.08
N TYR A 47 6.92 -17.29 15.97
CA TYR A 47 6.01 -17.00 17.09
C TYR A 47 4.68 -17.64 16.79
N LEU A 48 4.14 -18.47 17.69
CA LEU A 48 2.93 -19.24 17.44
C LEU A 48 1.95 -19.11 18.60
N ASP A 49 0.71 -18.74 18.27
CA ASP A 49 -0.39 -18.59 19.21
C ASP A 49 -1.68 -19.18 18.64
N GLY A 50 -2.54 -19.66 19.54
CA GLY A 50 -3.89 -20.12 19.23
C GLY A 50 -4.96 -19.12 19.68
N ILE A 51 -6.02 -18.97 18.88
CA ILE A 51 -7.24 -18.25 19.26
C ILE A 51 -8.37 -19.27 19.31
N ASN A 52 -9.07 -19.37 20.44
CA ASN A 52 -10.14 -20.34 20.70
C ASN A 52 -9.73 -21.82 20.55
N CYS A 53 -8.43 -22.10 20.58
CA CYS A 53 -7.80 -23.41 20.53
C CYS A 53 -6.38 -23.31 21.11
N ASP A 54 -5.82 -24.43 21.52
CA ASP A 54 -4.38 -24.56 21.77
C ASP A 54 -3.64 -24.72 20.42
N PRO A 55 -2.55 -23.97 20.20
CA PRO A 55 -1.85 -23.98 18.92
C PRO A 55 -1.23 -25.34 18.54
N PHE A 56 -0.90 -26.19 19.53
CA PHE A 56 -0.30 -27.50 19.28
C PHE A 56 -1.35 -28.59 19.06
N THR A 57 -2.61 -28.36 19.44
CA THR A 57 -3.73 -29.30 19.20
C THR A 57 -4.79 -28.75 18.24
N PHE A 58 -4.47 -27.70 17.48
CA PHE A 58 -5.39 -27.06 16.56
C PHE A 58 -6.01 -28.03 15.56
N ASP A 59 -5.23 -28.96 15.01
CA ASP A 59 -5.70 -29.95 14.06
C ASP A 59 -6.78 -30.85 14.66
N MET A 60 -6.51 -31.43 15.83
CA MET A 60 -7.44 -32.27 16.58
C MET A 60 -8.72 -31.49 16.93
N GLU A 61 -8.58 -30.31 17.53
CA GLU A 61 -9.75 -29.52 17.92
C GLU A 61 -10.59 -29.06 16.71
N CYS A 62 -9.97 -28.80 15.56
CA CYS A 62 -10.71 -28.51 14.33
C CYS A 62 -11.51 -29.72 13.87
N MET A 63 -10.89 -30.90 13.88
CA MET A 63 -11.55 -32.16 13.48
C MET A 63 -12.71 -32.50 14.41
N GLU A 64 -12.55 -32.33 15.72
CA GLU A 64 -13.60 -32.53 16.72
C GLU A 64 -14.80 -31.60 16.49
N LEU A 65 -14.55 -30.30 16.31
CA LEU A 65 -15.62 -29.33 16.02
C LEU A 65 -16.35 -29.67 14.71
N ASN A 66 -15.60 -30.06 13.68
CA ASN A 66 -16.18 -30.45 12.40
C ASN A 66 -17.06 -31.70 12.53
N ALA A 67 -16.64 -32.68 13.31
CA ALA A 67 -17.41 -33.88 13.61
C ALA A 67 -18.69 -33.55 14.38
N GLN A 68 -18.60 -32.68 15.40
CA GLN A 68 -19.74 -32.21 16.19
C GLN A 68 -20.84 -31.60 15.30
N TYR A 69 -20.48 -30.74 14.35
CA TYR A 69 -21.42 -30.08 13.44
C TYR A 69 -21.70 -30.86 12.14
N ARG A 70 -21.11 -32.05 11.98
CA ARG A 70 -21.22 -32.88 10.77
C ARG A 70 -20.88 -32.11 9.49
N LYS A 71 -19.78 -31.35 9.50
CA LYS A 71 -19.27 -30.59 8.35
C LYS A 71 -17.92 -31.11 7.91
N ASN A 72 -17.48 -30.69 6.72
CA ASN A 72 -16.13 -30.96 6.22
C ASN A 72 -15.82 -32.45 6.01
N GLN A 73 -16.84 -33.27 5.71
CA GLN A 73 -16.70 -34.72 5.52
C GLN A 73 -16.25 -35.11 4.10
N ARG A 74 -16.44 -34.24 3.10
CA ARG A 74 -16.12 -34.54 1.70
C ARG A 74 -14.84 -33.86 1.24
N PHE A 75 -14.10 -34.50 0.34
CA PHE A 75 -12.82 -33.98 -0.16
C PHE A 75 -12.92 -32.61 -0.85
N ASP A 76 -14.08 -32.26 -1.40
CA ASP A 76 -14.28 -31.04 -2.18
C ASP A 76 -14.64 -29.81 -1.34
N GLU A 77 -14.95 -29.99 -0.05
CA GLU A 77 -15.28 -28.90 0.86
C GLU A 77 -14.04 -28.17 1.39
N ILE A 78 -14.13 -26.86 1.56
CA ILE A 78 -13.09 -26.05 2.19
C ILE A 78 -13.00 -26.37 3.68
N LYS A 79 -11.80 -26.73 4.13
CA LYS A 79 -11.45 -27.22 5.46
C LYS A 79 -10.91 -26.11 6.34
N SER A 80 -10.06 -25.26 5.77
CA SER A 80 -9.45 -24.13 6.45
C SER A 80 -9.22 -22.98 5.48
N HIS A 81 -9.04 -21.78 6.03
CA HIS A 81 -8.59 -20.62 5.27
C HIS A 81 -7.28 -20.12 5.84
N HIS A 82 -6.32 -19.87 4.96
CA HIS A 82 -5.00 -19.37 5.29
C HIS A 82 -4.85 -17.95 4.77
N TYR A 83 -4.73 -17.02 5.68
CA TYR A 83 -4.41 -15.63 5.42
C TYR A 83 -2.92 -15.41 5.71
N ILE A 84 -2.27 -14.62 4.86
CA ILE A 84 -0.87 -14.26 5.05
C ILE A 84 -0.78 -12.74 4.95
N LEU A 85 -0.46 -12.10 6.08
CA LEU A 85 -0.08 -10.69 6.13
C LEU A 85 1.43 -10.64 5.97
N SER A 86 1.95 -9.94 4.97
CA SER A 86 3.41 -9.79 4.81
C SER A 86 3.74 -8.31 4.83
N PHE A 87 4.65 -7.88 5.69
CA PHE A 87 5.05 -6.49 5.85
C PHE A 87 6.18 -6.10 4.88
N ASP A 88 6.50 -4.81 4.78
CA ASP A 88 7.67 -4.39 3.99
C ASP A 88 8.95 -4.82 4.72
N PRO A 89 9.93 -5.46 4.05
CA PRO A 89 11.22 -5.73 4.67
C PRO A 89 11.92 -4.46 5.20
N LYS A 90 11.61 -3.28 4.65
CA LYS A 90 12.09 -2.00 5.20
C LYS A 90 11.53 -1.67 6.57
N ASP A 91 10.34 -2.18 6.92
CA ASP A 91 9.72 -1.91 8.21
C ASP A 91 10.59 -2.40 9.38
N VAL A 92 11.44 -3.41 9.15
CA VAL A 92 12.41 -3.90 10.14
C VAL A 92 13.45 -2.83 10.47
N THR A 93 13.91 -2.07 9.46
CA THR A 93 15.00 -1.10 9.62
C THR A 93 14.55 0.35 9.73
N GLU A 94 13.39 0.68 9.17
CA GLU A 94 12.88 2.05 9.06
C GLU A 94 11.76 2.32 10.07
N ASN A 95 11.02 1.29 10.52
CA ASN A 95 9.87 1.40 11.42
C ASN A 95 9.95 0.46 12.63
N ASP A 96 11.13 -0.11 12.90
CA ASP A 96 11.43 -0.99 14.05
C ASP A 96 10.47 -2.18 14.25
N LEU A 97 9.93 -2.72 13.15
CA LEU A 97 9.02 -3.87 13.21
C LEU A 97 9.78 -5.15 13.57
N THR A 98 9.47 -5.73 14.73
CA THR A 98 9.99 -7.03 15.20
C THR A 98 9.02 -8.18 14.95
N GLY A 99 9.49 -9.42 15.05
CA GLY A 99 8.64 -10.62 14.96
C GLY A 99 7.57 -10.66 16.05
N GLU A 100 7.90 -10.30 17.29
CA GLU A 100 6.94 -10.19 18.39
C GLU A 100 5.88 -9.14 18.12
N ARG A 101 6.27 -7.97 17.61
CA ARG A 101 5.32 -6.90 17.30
C ARG A 101 4.38 -7.33 16.16
N ALA A 102 4.92 -7.94 15.12
CA ALA A 102 4.12 -8.49 14.04
C ALA A 102 3.16 -9.59 14.53
N GLN A 103 3.57 -10.45 15.46
CA GLN A 103 2.71 -11.46 16.07
C GLN A 103 1.53 -10.82 16.84
N GLN A 104 1.79 -9.78 17.63
CA GLN A 104 0.74 -9.05 18.35
C GLN A 104 -0.28 -8.43 17.38
N LEU A 105 0.19 -7.80 16.31
CA LEU A 105 -0.66 -7.22 15.27
C LEU A 105 -1.47 -8.30 14.55
N GLY A 106 -0.85 -9.45 14.27
CA GLY A 106 -1.49 -10.63 13.73
C GLY A 106 -2.63 -11.16 14.60
N LEU A 107 -2.40 -11.24 15.90
CA LEU A 107 -3.40 -11.67 16.89
C LEU A 107 -4.55 -10.68 17.01
N GLU A 108 -4.26 -9.38 17.05
CA GLU A 108 -5.28 -8.32 17.04
C GLU A 108 -6.15 -8.44 15.78
N TYR A 109 -5.50 -8.50 14.62
CA TYR A 109 -6.15 -8.63 13.33
C TYR A 109 -7.02 -9.90 13.27
N ALA A 110 -6.50 -11.05 13.71
CA ALA A 110 -7.24 -12.30 13.71
C ALA A 110 -8.48 -12.26 14.63
N ARG A 111 -8.35 -11.71 15.85
CA ARG A 111 -9.47 -11.59 16.80
C ARG A 111 -10.58 -10.69 16.28
N LYS A 112 -10.22 -9.56 15.67
CA LYS A 112 -11.16 -8.59 15.09
C LYS A 112 -11.88 -9.18 13.87
N ASN A 113 -11.12 -9.79 12.97
CA ASN A 113 -11.63 -10.17 11.65
C ASN A 113 -12.22 -11.58 11.59
N PHE A 114 -11.82 -12.49 12.47
CA PHE A 114 -12.31 -13.87 12.51
C PHE A 114 -12.87 -14.27 13.89
N PRO A 115 -13.77 -13.45 14.49
CA PRO A 115 -14.17 -13.63 15.89
C PRO A 115 -14.88 -14.97 16.11
N GLY A 116 -14.48 -15.77 17.09
CA GLY A 116 -15.12 -17.06 17.37
C GLY A 116 -14.72 -18.20 16.43
N HIS A 117 -13.83 -17.99 15.44
CA HIS A 117 -13.14 -19.10 14.78
C HIS A 117 -12.01 -19.64 15.67
N GLN A 118 -11.71 -20.92 15.51
CA GLN A 118 -10.40 -21.45 15.89
C GLN A 118 -9.38 -20.93 14.90
N ALA A 119 -8.29 -20.33 15.39
CA ALA A 119 -7.23 -19.80 14.53
C ALA A 119 -5.84 -20.12 15.08
N LEU A 120 -4.94 -20.51 14.19
CA LEU A 120 -3.49 -20.43 14.42
C LEU A 120 -2.99 -19.10 13.88
N VAL A 121 -2.21 -18.39 14.70
CA VAL A 121 -1.50 -17.18 14.29
C VAL A 121 0.00 -17.45 14.45
N CYS A 122 0.73 -17.44 13.35
CA CYS A 122 2.16 -17.74 13.32
C CYS A 122 2.95 -16.66 12.59
N THR A 123 3.92 -16.04 13.25
CA THR A 123 4.82 -15.08 12.62
C THR A 123 6.15 -15.72 12.28
N HIS A 124 6.63 -15.45 11.07
CA HIS A 124 7.93 -15.82 10.55
C HIS A 124 8.73 -14.54 10.26
N THR A 125 9.98 -14.50 10.74
CA THR A 125 10.93 -13.41 10.44
C THR A 125 11.82 -13.75 9.24
N ASP A 126 11.88 -15.04 8.88
CA ASP A 126 12.53 -15.58 7.70
C ASP A 126 11.63 -15.43 6.47
N GLY A 127 11.53 -14.22 5.92
CA GLY A 127 10.81 -14.01 4.67
C GLY A 127 11.27 -14.99 3.58
N ASN A 128 10.33 -15.51 2.76
CA ASN A 128 10.62 -16.46 1.67
C ASN A 128 11.89 -16.05 0.89
N ASN A 129 12.81 -16.99 0.66
CA ASN A 129 14.09 -16.83 -0.03
C ASN A 129 15.08 -15.85 0.62
N LYS A 130 15.13 -15.75 1.96
CA LYS A 130 15.99 -14.77 2.66
C LYS A 130 15.64 -13.32 2.28
N SER A 131 14.38 -13.06 1.92
CA SER A 131 13.91 -11.71 1.61
C SER A 131 13.91 -10.79 2.84
N GLY A 132 13.93 -11.38 4.05
CA GLY A 132 13.88 -10.64 5.31
C GLY A 132 12.50 -10.09 5.65
N ASN A 133 11.48 -10.49 4.89
CA ASN A 133 10.10 -10.01 5.09
C ASN A 133 9.47 -10.71 6.30
N ILE A 134 9.16 -9.95 7.34
CA ILE A 134 8.30 -10.45 8.43
C ILE A 134 6.90 -10.69 7.87
N HIS A 135 6.34 -11.86 8.16
CA HIS A 135 4.99 -12.20 7.74
C HIS A 135 4.24 -13.03 8.78
N VAL A 136 2.94 -12.76 8.90
CA VAL A 136 2.02 -13.42 9.82
C VAL A 136 1.10 -14.32 9.02
N HIS A 137 1.12 -15.59 9.34
CA HIS A 137 0.16 -16.59 8.90
C HIS A 137 -1.00 -16.66 9.88
N ILE A 138 -2.24 -16.54 9.38
CA ILE A 138 -3.46 -16.78 10.15
C ILE A 138 -4.22 -17.92 9.47
N VAL A 139 -4.26 -19.08 10.12
CA VAL A 139 -4.98 -20.26 9.63
C VAL A 139 -6.24 -20.45 10.48
N ILE A 140 -7.41 -20.27 9.89
CA ILE A 140 -8.69 -20.48 10.58
C ILE A 140 -9.33 -21.80 10.16
N ASN A 141 -9.98 -22.48 11.11
CA ASN A 141 -10.94 -23.52 10.75
C ASN A 141 -12.03 -22.90 9.85
N SER A 142 -12.46 -23.61 8.81
CA SER A 142 -13.55 -23.12 7.98
C SER A 142 -14.86 -23.01 8.77
N LEU A 143 -15.02 -23.69 9.91
CA LEU A 143 -16.15 -23.53 10.81
C LEU A 143 -15.89 -22.49 11.91
N ARG A 144 -16.95 -21.77 12.29
CA ARG A 144 -16.96 -20.94 13.51
C ARG A 144 -17.30 -21.79 14.73
N LYS A 145 -16.50 -21.68 15.81
CA LYS A 145 -16.67 -22.42 17.08
C LYS A 145 -17.74 -21.80 17.97
N TYR A 146 -17.80 -20.47 18.03
CA TYR A 146 -18.72 -19.73 18.92
C TYR A 146 -19.65 -18.80 18.15
N ASP A 147 -20.86 -18.60 18.68
CA ASP A 147 -21.71 -17.48 18.29
C ASP A 147 -21.02 -16.18 18.70
N VAL A 148 -21.14 -15.16 17.85
CA VAL A 148 -20.53 -13.84 18.08
C VAL A 148 -21.51 -12.72 17.77
N GLU A 149 -21.27 -11.56 18.35
CA GLU A 149 -22.00 -10.35 17.98
C GLU A 149 -21.77 -10.05 16.49
N ARG A 150 -22.87 -9.84 15.77
CA ARG A 150 -22.82 -9.60 14.33
C ARG A 150 -22.16 -8.25 14.04
N GLN A 151 -21.07 -8.31 13.29
CA GLN A 151 -20.30 -7.13 12.86
C GLN A 151 -20.78 -6.59 11.51
N GLY A 152 -20.44 -5.34 11.20
CA GLY A 152 -20.87 -4.68 9.95
C GLY A 152 -20.38 -5.36 8.66
N PHE A 153 -19.23 -6.05 8.71
CA PHE A 153 -18.69 -6.80 7.58
C PHE A 153 -19.34 -8.19 7.39
N MET A 154 -20.19 -8.63 8.32
CA MET A 154 -20.88 -9.94 8.25
C MET A 154 -22.16 -9.82 7.41
N GLU A 155 -22.06 -10.26 6.16
CA GLU A 155 -23.09 -10.07 5.13
C GLU A 155 -24.35 -10.90 5.40
N ARG A 156 -24.22 -12.11 5.95
CA ARG A 156 -25.33 -13.05 6.14
C ARG A 156 -25.69 -13.21 7.61
N PRO A 157 -26.97 -13.48 7.93
CA PRO A 157 -27.38 -13.78 9.31
C PRO A 157 -26.65 -14.98 9.93
N CYS A 158 -26.21 -15.94 9.12
CA CYS A 158 -25.47 -17.11 9.61
C CYS A 158 -23.97 -16.85 9.82
N ASP A 159 -23.43 -15.75 9.29
CA ASP A 159 -21.98 -15.49 9.38
C ASP A 159 -21.54 -15.29 10.83
N SER A 160 -22.42 -14.89 11.75
CA SER A 160 -22.11 -14.69 13.16
C SER A 160 -22.43 -15.91 14.06
N ARG A 161 -22.81 -17.05 13.47
CA ARG A 161 -23.31 -18.22 14.20
C ARG A 161 -22.33 -19.39 14.25
N ALA A 162 -22.27 -20.10 15.37
CA ALA A 162 -21.47 -21.32 15.53
C ALA A 162 -21.91 -22.42 14.55
N GLY A 163 -20.96 -23.24 14.10
CA GLY A 163 -21.19 -24.35 13.17
C GLY A 163 -21.38 -23.97 11.69
N TYR A 164 -21.44 -22.67 11.38
CA TYR A 164 -21.48 -22.17 10.01
C TYR A 164 -20.08 -21.92 9.47
N LYS A 165 -19.96 -22.02 8.13
CA LYS A 165 -18.68 -21.86 7.45
C LYS A 165 -18.33 -20.40 7.22
N HIS A 166 -17.06 -20.08 7.38
CA HIS A 166 -16.45 -18.86 6.91
C HIS A 166 -16.70 -18.70 5.42
N HIS A 167 -17.22 -17.55 5.03
CA HIS A 167 -17.57 -17.27 3.65
C HIS A 167 -16.95 -15.98 3.18
N LEU A 168 -15.78 -16.09 2.54
CA LEU A 168 -15.08 -14.94 1.99
C LEU A 168 -15.69 -14.51 0.66
N THR A 169 -16.50 -13.47 0.69
CA THR A 169 -16.98 -12.73 -0.49
C THR A 169 -15.93 -11.73 -0.96
N LYS A 170 -16.25 -10.99 -2.05
CA LYS A 170 -15.42 -9.87 -2.49
C LYS A 170 -15.45 -8.71 -1.50
N ASP A 171 -16.62 -8.36 -0.97
CA ASP A 171 -16.79 -7.21 -0.09
C ASP A 171 -16.13 -7.47 1.26
N TYR A 172 -16.25 -8.70 1.78
CA TYR A 172 -15.50 -9.10 2.97
C TYR A 172 -13.98 -9.09 2.71
N LEU A 173 -13.49 -9.57 1.56
CA LEU A 173 -12.07 -9.46 1.24
C LEU A 173 -11.60 -7.99 1.12
N LEU A 174 -12.43 -7.10 0.57
CA LEU A 174 -12.12 -5.66 0.53
C LEU A 174 -12.05 -5.06 1.94
N TYR A 175 -12.98 -5.44 2.82
CA TYR A 175 -12.93 -5.05 4.24
C TYR A 175 -11.63 -5.55 4.91
N LEU A 176 -11.28 -6.83 4.73
CA LEU A 176 -10.04 -7.39 5.30
C LEU A 176 -8.80 -6.63 4.81
N LYS A 177 -8.76 -6.26 3.52
CA LYS A 177 -7.67 -5.46 2.94
C LYS A 177 -7.63 -4.05 3.50
N GLN A 178 -8.79 -3.38 3.62
CA GLN A 178 -8.87 -2.07 4.25
C GLN A 178 -8.36 -2.12 5.69
N ASP A 179 -8.74 -3.15 6.44
CA ASP A 179 -8.30 -3.29 7.83
C ASP A 179 -6.79 -3.49 7.96
N VAL A 180 -6.14 -4.18 7.00
CA VAL A 180 -4.67 -4.24 6.94
C VAL A 180 -4.07 -2.86 6.67
N MET A 181 -4.65 -2.06 5.76
CA MET A 181 -4.17 -0.71 5.50
C MET A 181 -4.36 0.19 6.73
N ASP A 182 -5.52 0.13 7.39
CA ASP A 182 -5.79 0.90 8.61
C ASP A 182 -4.82 0.53 9.74
N LEU A 183 -4.53 -0.78 9.89
CA LEU A 183 -3.54 -1.28 10.82
C LEU A 183 -2.15 -0.74 10.48
N CYS A 184 -1.70 -0.84 9.22
CA CYS A 184 -0.38 -0.34 8.82
C CYS A 184 -0.27 1.18 9.00
N HIS A 185 -1.31 1.93 8.66
CA HIS A 185 -1.34 3.37 8.86
C HIS A 185 -1.24 3.76 10.34
N ARG A 186 -1.98 3.06 11.22
CA ARG A 186 -1.93 3.28 12.66
C ARG A 186 -0.55 2.99 13.24
N GLU A 187 0.08 1.93 12.77
CA GLU A 187 1.40 1.48 13.21
C GLU A 187 2.57 2.15 12.46
N GLN A 188 2.30 3.11 11.57
CA GLN A 188 3.29 3.81 10.75
C GLN A 188 4.15 2.88 9.87
N LEU A 189 3.59 1.75 9.45
CA LEU A 189 4.25 0.77 8.59
C LEU A 189 4.06 1.10 7.10
N HIS A 190 4.99 0.63 6.27
CA HIS A 190 4.92 0.80 4.83
C HIS A 190 3.73 0.03 4.24
N GLN A 191 2.84 0.77 3.58
CA GLN A 191 1.65 0.22 2.94
C GLN A 191 1.63 0.47 1.44
N VAL A 192 0.90 -0.40 0.73
CA VAL A 192 0.48 -0.19 -0.66
C VAL A 192 -1.03 -0.13 -0.68
N ASP A 193 -1.60 0.54 -1.68
CA ASP A 193 -3.03 0.46 -1.93
C ASP A 193 -3.41 -1.00 -2.29
N LEU A 194 -4.20 -1.63 -1.41
CA LEU A 194 -4.69 -3.00 -1.58
C LEU A 194 -6.05 -3.07 -2.27
N LEU A 195 -6.73 -1.94 -2.41
CA LEU A 195 -8.09 -1.84 -2.95
C LEU A 195 -8.07 -1.57 -4.45
N SER A 196 -7.16 -0.72 -4.93
CA SER A 196 -7.05 -0.43 -6.35
C SER A 196 -6.49 -1.62 -7.14
N PRO A 197 -6.93 -1.81 -8.40
CA PRO A 197 -6.31 -2.78 -9.28
C PRO A 197 -4.83 -2.44 -9.50
N ALA A 198 -3.95 -3.44 -9.37
CA ALA A 198 -2.51 -3.26 -9.59
C ALA A 198 -2.20 -2.73 -11.00
N GLU A 199 -1.38 -1.67 -11.05
CA GLU A 199 -0.84 -1.08 -12.28
C GLU A 199 -0.25 -2.14 -13.21
N LYS A 200 0.66 -2.95 -12.65
CA LYS A 200 1.21 -4.17 -13.25
C LYS A 200 0.79 -5.37 -12.43
N LYS A 201 -0.14 -6.17 -12.97
CA LYS A 201 -0.65 -7.37 -12.32
C LYS A 201 0.22 -8.57 -12.61
N ILE A 202 1.11 -8.93 -11.69
CA ILE A 202 1.89 -10.17 -11.73
C ILE A 202 1.24 -11.20 -10.80
N THR A 203 0.86 -12.34 -11.35
CA THR A 203 0.27 -13.45 -10.54
C THR A 203 1.37 -14.33 -9.94
N ASP A 204 1.11 -15.00 -8.81
CA ASP A 204 2.07 -15.97 -8.23
C ASP A 204 2.57 -17.00 -9.25
N ARG A 205 1.66 -17.56 -10.06
CA ARG A 205 2.00 -18.50 -11.12
C ARG A 205 3.03 -17.92 -12.10
N GLU A 206 2.85 -16.64 -12.44
CA GLU A 206 3.72 -15.91 -13.35
C GLU A 206 5.05 -15.56 -12.70
N TYR A 207 5.05 -15.10 -11.45
CA TYR A 207 6.26 -14.88 -10.66
C TYR A 207 7.13 -16.14 -10.60
N HIS A 208 6.53 -17.30 -10.25
CA HIS A 208 7.26 -18.56 -10.23
C HIS A 208 7.66 -19.06 -11.62
N ALA A 209 6.84 -18.85 -12.65
CA ALA A 209 7.21 -19.19 -14.03
C ALA A 209 8.43 -18.38 -14.48
N ARG A 210 8.48 -17.08 -14.18
CA ARG A 210 9.62 -16.20 -14.45
C ARG A 210 10.87 -16.72 -13.76
N ARG A 211 10.79 -17.05 -12.46
CA ARG A 211 11.93 -17.57 -11.69
C ARG A 211 12.45 -18.91 -12.20
N ARG A 212 11.57 -19.88 -12.46
CA ARG A 212 11.99 -21.17 -13.03
C ARG A 212 12.58 -21.01 -14.43
N GLY A 213 11.99 -20.15 -15.25
CA GLY A 213 12.51 -19.81 -16.58
C GLY A 213 13.91 -19.18 -16.49
N GLN A 214 14.10 -18.23 -15.58
CA GLN A 214 15.39 -17.59 -15.34
C GLN A 214 16.44 -18.61 -14.88
N LYS A 215 16.14 -19.46 -13.88
CA LYS A 215 17.06 -20.50 -13.40
C LYS A 215 17.50 -21.45 -14.52
N LYS A 216 16.56 -21.86 -15.39
CA LYS A 216 16.87 -22.70 -16.56
C LYS A 216 17.75 -21.95 -17.58
N MET A 217 17.46 -20.68 -17.83
CA MET A 217 18.23 -19.82 -18.73
C MET A 217 19.64 -19.58 -18.18
N ASP A 218 19.80 -19.29 -16.89
CA ASP A 218 21.09 -19.08 -16.25
C ASP A 218 21.96 -20.33 -16.35
N SER A 219 21.37 -21.52 -16.12
CA SER A 219 22.09 -22.79 -16.28
C SER A 219 22.54 -23.03 -17.72
N LEU A 220 21.71 -22.67 -18.71
CA LEU A 220 22.07 -22.76 -20.13
C LEU A 220 23.16 -21.74 -20.49
N ASN A 221 23.03 -20.51 -20.01
CA ASN A 221 23.98 -19.43 -20.24
C ASN A 221 25.35 -19.74 -19.62
N GLN A 222 25.38 -20.34 -18.43
CA GLN A 222 26.61 -20.84 -17.81
C GLN A 222 27.31 -21.89 -18.68
N LYS A 223 26.55 -22.82 -19.28
CA LYS A 223 27.12 -23.80 -20.23
C LYS A 223 27.65 -23.12 -21.49
N MET A 224 26.88 -22.20 -22.08
CA MET A 224 27.32 -21.45 -23.25
C MET A 224 28.62 -20.68 -22.98
N ILE A 225 28.73 -20.02 -21.82
CA ILE A 225 29.95 -19.31 -21.41
C ILE A 225 31.12 -20.29 -21.24
N ALA A 226 30.89 -21.46 -20.63
CA ALA A 226 31.91 -22.51 -20.51
C ALA A 226 32.39 -23.03 -21.87
N ASP A 227 31.50 -23.09 -22.85
CA ASP A 227 31.78 -23.46 -24.25
C ASP A 227 32.35 -22.29 -25.08
N GLY A 228 32.64 -21.13 -24.45
CA GLY A 228 33.22 -19.96 -25.12
C GLY A 228 32.23 -19.12 -25.94
N VAL A 229 30.92 -19.33 -25.78
CA VAL A 229 29.85 -18.63 -26.51
C VAL A 229 29.18 -17.59 -25.62
N THR A 230 29.18 -16.32 -26.05
CA THR A 230 28.49 -15.24 -25.34
C THR A 230 26.96 -15.33 -25.49
N PRO A 231 26.20 -15.47 -24.40
CA PRO A 231 24.74 -15.54 -24.48
C PRO A 231 24.11 -14.24 -24.98
N ARG A 232 23.19 -14.32 -25.95
CA ARG A 232 22.45 -13.15 -26.49
C ARG A 232 21.32 -12.66 -25.58
N LYS A 233 20.75 -13.54 -24.76
CA LYS A 233 19.67 -13.23 -23.82
C LYS A 233 20.04 -13.72 -22.43
N THR A 234 20.09 -12.79 -21.48
CA THR A 234 20.44 -13.06 -20.07
C THR A 234 19.23 -13.00 -19.15
N LYS A 235 18.12 -12.42 -19.61
CA LYS A 235 16.89 -12.26 -18.85
C LYS A 235 15.77 -13.06 -19.48
N PHE A 236 15.12 -13.90 -18.67
CA PHE A 236 13.93 -14.62 -19.06
C PHE A 236 12.69 -13.72 -18.92
N GLU A 237 11.91 -13.62 -19.99
CA GLU A 237 10.65 -12.91 -20.01
C GLU A 237 9.50 -13.87 -20.26
N THR A 238 8.44 -13.74 -19.46
CA THR A 238 7.19 -14.45 -19.75
C THR A 238 6.48 -13.77 -20.93
N GLN A 239 5.57 -14.49 -21.59
CA GLN A 239 4.73 -13.89 -22.65
C GLN A 239 3.98 -12.65 -22.18
N LYS A 240 3.60 -12.59 -20.90
CA LYS A 240 2.95 -11.41 -20.32
C LYS A 240 3.93 -10.28 -20.05
N ASP A 241 5.15 -10.58 -19.60
CA ASP A 241 6.20 -9.57 -19.44
C ASP A 241 6.52 -8.91 -20.78
N PHE A 242 6.68 -9.71 -21.84
CA PHE A 242 6.87 -9.22 -23.20
C PHE A 242 5.75 -8.25 -23.62
N LEU A 243 4.47 -8.64 -23.41
CA LEU A 243 3.35 -7.77 -23.74
C LEU A 243 3.36 -6.48 -22.92
N ARG A 244 3.64 -6.53 -21.62
CA ARG A 244 3.70 -5.33 -20.76
C ARG A 244 4.76 -4.36 -21.26
N ASN A 245 5.98 -4.85 -21.50
CA ASN A 245 7.08 -4.03 -22.00
C ASN A 245 6.76 -3.40 -23.35
N ALA A 246 6.25 -4.20 -24.30
CA ALA A 246 5.90 -3.72 -25.63
C ALA A 246 4.76 -2.68 -25.61
N ILE A 247 3.75 -2.88 -24.76
CA ILE A 247 2.65 -1.91 -24.60
C ILE A 247 3.14 -0.61 -23.98
N GLU A 248 3.95 -0.67 -22.92
CA GLU A 248 4.51 0.53 -22.28
C GLU A 248 5.34 1.35 -23.25
N GLU A 249 6.24 0.69 -24.00
CA GLU A 249 7.09 1.34 -24.97
C GLU A 249 6.29 1.91 -26.15
N ALA A 250 5.27 1.19 -26.63
CA ALA A 250 4.40 1.68 -27.69
C ALA A 250 3.50 2.84 -27.22
N ALA A 251 3.00 2.82 -25.99
CA ALA A 251 2.10 3.84 -25.47
C ALA A 251 2.81 5.15 -25.10
N ALA A 252 4.13 5.12 -24.88
CA ALA A 252 4.90 6.27 -24.41
C ALA A 252 4.80 7.50 -25.32
N SER A 253 4.79 7.32 -26.64
CA SER A 253 4.83 8.43 -27.62
C SER A 253 3.58 8.53 -28.51
N VAL A 254 2.63 7.64 -28.34
CA VAL A 254 1.47 7.55 -29.23
C VAL A 254 0.34 8.48 -28.78
N ARG A 255 -0.40 9.00 -29.76
CA ARG A 255 -1.54 9.92 -29.59
C ARG A 255 -2.87 9.33 -30.10
N THR A 256 -2.82 8.27 -30.92
CA THR A 256 -4.00 7.65 -31.54
C THR A 256 -4.00 6.14 -31.36
N GLN A 257 -5.19 5.53 -31.39
CA GLN A 257 -5.30 4.07 -31.24
C GLN A 257 -4.71 3.33 -32.46
N GLU A 258 -4.83 3.92 -33.65
CA GLU A 258 -4.37 3.38 -34.92
C GLU A 258 -2.84 3.28 -34.94
N ASP A 259 -2.14 4.34 -34.52
CA ASP A 259 -0.68 4.34 -34.41
C ASP A 259 -0.20 3.32 -33.38
N PHE A 260 -0.93 3.20 -32.26
CA PHE A 260 -0.62 2.22 -31.22
C PHE A 260 -0.73 0.79 -31.76
N GLN A 261 -1.82 0.49 -32.48
CA GLN A 261 -2.02 -0.81 -33.12
C GLN A 261 -0.93 -1.10 -34.15
N LYS A 262 -0.56 -0.10 -34.96
CA LYS A 262 0.49 -0.23 -35.97
C LYS A 262 1.85 -0.55 -35.35
N ILE A 263 2.26 0.20 -34.32
CA ILE A 263 3.53 -0.04 -33.61
C ILE A 263 3.55 -1.44 -32.99
N LEU A 264 2.47 -1.86 -32.33
CA LEU A 264 2.37 -3.19 -31.74
C LEU A 264 2.53 -4.30 -32.80
N ALA A 265 1.90 -4.14 -33.96
CA ALA A 265 1.97 -5.11 -35.04
C ALA A 265 3.36 -5.13 -35.71
N GLU A 266 3.88 -3.98 -36.13
CA GLU A 266 5.10 -3.87 -36.93
C GLU A 266 6.37 -4.13 -36.11
N LYS A 267 6.46 -3.58 -34.90
CA LYS A 267 7.68 -3.67 -34.08
C LYS A 267 7.74 -4.94 -33.23
N TYR A 268 6.58 -5.41 -32.76
CA TYR A 268 6.52 -6.52 -31.78
C TYR A 268 5.76 -7.75 -32.26
N GLY A 269 5.11 -7.70 -33.43
CA GLY A 269 4.28 -8.82 -33.92
C GLY A 269 3.04 -9.08 -33.05
N ILE A 270 2.59 -8.09 -32.28
CA ILE A 270 1.46 -8.22 -31.36
C ILE A 270 0.18 -7.84 -32.09
N SER A 271 -0.80 -8.75 -32.15
CA SER A 271 -2.13 -8.41 -32.66
C SER A 271 -2.96 -7.73 -31.56
N PHE A 272 -3.44 -6.52 -31.85
CA PHE A 272 -4.33 -5.77 -30.96
C PHE A 272 -5.78 -5.88 -31.41
N LYS A 273 -6.71 -5.96 -30.45
CA LYS A 273 -8.14 -5.81 -30.74
C LYS A 273 -8.91 -5.18 -29.59
N VAL A 274 -9.98 -4.48 -29.95
CA VAL A 274 -11.01 -4.01 -29.03
C VAL A 274 -12.20 -4.97 -29.09
N SER A 275 -12.56 -5.59 -27.97
CA SER A 275 -13.71 -6.49 -27.91
C SER A 275 -14.54 -6.19 -26.67
N ARG A 276 -15.84 -5.94 -26.85
CA ARG A 276 -16.77 -5.58 -25.75
C ARG A 276 -16.24 -4.43 -24.89
N GLY A 277 -15.68 -3.40 -25.53
CA GLY A 277 -15.10 -2.23 -24.87
C GLY A 277 -13.75 -2.47 -24.18
N ARG A 278 -13.12 -3.64 -24.32
CA ARG A 278 -11.87 -3.99 -23.63
C ARG A 278 -10.73 -4.22 -24.61
N PHE A 279 -9.56 -3.73 -24.24
CA PHE A 279 -8.32 -3.96 -24.98
C PHE A 279 -7.79 -5.38 -24.73
N SER A 280 -7.34 -6.02 -25.80
CA SER A 280 -6.82 -7.38 -25.79
C SER A 280 -5.65 -7.52 -26.75
N TYR A 281 -4.64 -8.27 -26.32
CA TYR A 281 -3.34 -8.39 -26.98
C TYR A 281 -3.01 -9.86 -27.26
N LEU A 282 -2.57 -10.17 -28.47
CA LEU A 282 -2.10 -11.49 -28.86
C LEU A 282 -0.59 -11.48 -28.98
N HIS A 283 0.08 -12.22 -28.10
CA HIS A 283 1.51 -12.48 -28.23
C HIS A 283 1.76 -13.34 -29.49
N PRO A 284 2.85 -13.11 -30.26
CA PRO A 284 3.12 -13.85 -31.51
C PRO A 284 3.13 -15.37 -31.32
N ASP A 285 3.75 -15.85 -30.23
CA ASP A 285 3.78 -17.29 -29.89
C ASP A 285 2.54 -17.80 -29.13
N ARG A 286 1.37 -17.16 -29.26
CA ARG A 286 0.15 -17.54 -28.52
C ARG A 286 -1.06 -17.59 -29.42
N GLN A 287 -1.93 -18.58 -29.18
CA GLN A 287 -3.17 -18.78 -29.95
C GLN A 287 -4.37 -17.99 -29.42
N LYS A 288 -4.30 -17.49 -28.19
CA LYS A 288 -5.40 -16.80 -27.52
C LYS A 288 -4.97 -15.42 -27.04
N PHE A 289 -5.90 -14.47 -27.08
CA PHE A 289 -5.68 -13.11 -26.60
C PHE A 289 -5.55 -13.05 -25.06
N ILE A 290 -4.81 -12.06 -24.58
CA ILE A 290 -4.72 -11.66 -23.17
C ILE A 290 -5.40 -10.30 -23.04
N THR A 291 -6.39 -10.19 -22.17
CA THR A 291 -7.07 -8.91 -21.90
C THR A 291 -6.18 -7.99 -21.07
N GLY A 292 -6.28 -6.67 -21.26
CA GLY A 292 -5.57 -5.65 -20.46
C GLY A 292 -5.63 -5.88 -18.95
N ARG A 293 -6.82 -6.15 -18.41
CA ARG A 293 -7.05 -6.52 -17.00
C ARG A 293 -6.18 -7.67 -16.44
N ASN A 294 -5.72 -8.57 -17.30
CA ASN A 294 -4.85 -9.70 -16.89
C ASN A 294 -3.36 -9.32 -16.86
N LEU A 295 -3.01 -8.17 -17.43
CA LEU A 295 -1.70 -7.55 -17.43
C LEU A 295 -1.59 -6.48 -16.32
N GLY A 296 -2.68 -5.77 -16.01
CA GLY A 296 -2.76 -4.72 -14.98
C GLY A 296 -3.61 -3.53 -15.45
N SER A 297 -3.90 -2.57 -14.57
CA SER A 297 -4.73 -1.40 -14.90
C SER A 297 -4.09 -0.49 -15.96
N HIS A 298 -2.76 -0.43 -16.04
CA HIS A 298 -2.04 0.37 -17.04
C HIS A 298 -2.17 -0.15 -18.48
N TYR A 299 -2.74 -1.35 -18.66
CA TYR A 299 -2.93 -1.97 -19.98
C TYR A 299 -4.41 -2.05 -20.34
N GLU A 300 -5.27 -1.38 -19.58
CA GLU A 300 -6.70 -1.27 -19.88
C GLU A 300 -6.96 -0.06 -20.78
N LYS A 301 -8.14 -0.06 -21.40
CA LYS A 301 -8.54 0.95 -22.39
C LYS A 301 -8.46 2.36 -21.81
N ASP A 302 -9.08 2.58 -20.65
CA ASP A 302 -9.26 3.92 -20.10
C ASP A 302 -7.93 4.57 -19.72
N TYR A 303 -7.01 3.78 -19.15
CA TYR A 303 -5.66 4.25 -18.85
C TYR A 303 -4.91 4.67 -20.12
N LEU A 304 -4.89 3.79 -21.13
CA LEU A 304 -4.14 4.05 -22.37
C LEU A 304 -4.73 5.22 -23.16
N LEU A 305 -6.06 5.36 -23.20
CA LEU A 305 -6.70 6.54 -23.79
C LEU A 305 -6.29 7.82 -23.06
N SER A 306 -6.32 7.82 -21.72
CA SER A 306 -5.90 8.98 -20.94
C SER A 306 -4.43 9.35 -21.17
N GLN A 307 -3.57 8.35 -21.38
CA GLN A 307 -2.16 8.57 -21.69
C GLN A 307 -1.98 9.20 -23.08
N TRP A 308 -2.70 8.71 -24.09
CA TRP A 308 -2.64 9.27 -25.44
C TRP A 308 -3.18 10.70 -25.51
N GLU A 309 -4.24 11.01 -24.75
CA GLU A 309 -4.76 12.38 -24.61
C GLU A 309 -3.72 13.31 -23.99
N LYS A 310 -3.00 12.86 -22.95
CA LYS A 310 -1.89 13.61 -22.35
C LYS A 310 -0.78 13.85 -23.36
N ASN A 311 -0.39 12.83 -24.12
CA ASN A 311 0.63 12.95 -25.17
C ASN A 311 0.20 13.93 -26.27
N ALA A 312 -1.08 13.97 -26.63
CA ALA A 312 -1.62 14.92 -27.61
C ALA A 312 -1.58 16.37 -27.09
N ARG A 313 -1.97 16.60 -25.83
CA ARG A 313 -1.93 17.94 -25.19
C ARG A 313 -0.50 18.46 -25.04
N GLN A 314 0.43 17.59 -24.63
CA GLN A 314 1.85 17.95 -24.51
C GLN A 314 2.45 18.37 -25.85
N GLU A 315 2.04 17.72 -26.95
CA GLU A 315 2.47 18.15 -28.28
C GLU A 315 1.90 19.52 -28.67
N GLN A 316 0.62 19.77 -28.38
CA GLN A 316 -0.01 21.07 -28.63
C GLN A 316 0.67 22.21 -27.85
N LEU A 317 1.15 21.93 -26.64
CA LEU A 317 1.92 22.89 -25.85
C LEU A 317 3.34 23.13 -26.41
N ARG A 318 3.95 22.13 -27.06
CA ARG A 318 5.26 22.26 -27.72
C ARG A 318 5.18 22.99 -29.07
N HIS A 319 4.01 22.96 -29.71
CA HIS A 319 3.74 23.65 -30.97
C HIS A 319 2.46 24.50 -30.85
N PRO A 320 2.50 25.66 -30.17
CA PRO A 320 1.36 26.56 -30.13
C PRO A 320 1.14 27.19 -31.52
N ASP A 321 -0.10 27.15 -32.01
CA ASP A 321 -0.50 27.84 -33.25
C ASP A 321 -0.25 29.36 -33.12
N PRO A 322 0.21 30.07 -34.18
CA PRO A 322 0.54 31.51 -34.09
C PRO A 322 -0.64 32.47 -33.94
N GLU A 323 -1.89 32.00 -33.86
CA GLU A 323 -3.08 32.85 -33.81
C GLU A 323 -4.04 32.43 -32.70
N SER A 324 -3.78 32.88 -31.47
CA SER A 324 -4.87 33.07 -30.51
C SER A 324 -4.60 34.30 -29.64
N PRO A 325 -5.57 35.24 -29.50
CA PRO A 325 -5.34 36.48 -28.79
C PRO A 325 -5.12 36.22 -27.29
N ALA A 326 -4.10 36.85 -26.74
CA ALA A 326 -3.83 36.89 -25.32
C ALA A 326 -4.99 37.56 -24.58
N ASP A 327 -5.88 36.77 -23.96
CA ASP A 327 -6.89 37.31 -23.07
C ASP A 327 -6.30 37.47 -21.67
N THR A 328 -6.05 38.74 -21.34
CA THR A 328 -5.50 39.18 -20.07
C THR A 328 -6.62 39.20 -19.04
N SER A 329 -6.76 38.12 -18.28
CA SER A 329 -7.66 38.04 -17.12
C SER A 329 -6.94 37.45 -15.92
N ARG A 330 -6.03 38.24 -15.33
CA ARG A 330 -5.55 38.03 -13.95
C ARG A 330 -6.60 38.55 -12.99
N ASN A 331 -7.51 37.67 -12.54
CA ASN A 331 -8.10 37.71 -11.21
C ASN A 331 -9.09 36.54 -11.03
N THR A 332 -8.59 35.37 -10.69
CA THR A 332 -9.31 34.39 -9.88
C THR A 332 -8.30 33.66 -9.00
N ILE A 333 -8.60 33.60 -7.70
CA ILE A 333 -7.86 32.81 -6.72
C ILE A 333 -8.02 31.35 -7.16
N SER A 334 -6.93 30.73 -7.61
CA SER A 334 -6.91 29.35 -8.09
C SER A 334 -7.01 28.39 -6.91
N ASP A 335 -8.19 27.79 -6.74
CA ASP A 335 -8.46 26.59 -5.92
C ASP A 335 -7.99 25.30 -6.63
N GLU A 336 -7.25 25.41 -7.73
CA GLU A 336 -6.66 24.27 -8.44
C GLU A 336 -5.29 23.95 -7.83
N LEU A 337 -5.21 22.76 -7.23
CA LEU A 337 -3.95 22.18 -6.80
C LEU A 337 -3.05 22.00 -8.02
N PRO A 338 -1.73 22.28 -7.92
CA PRO A 338 -0.83 22.09 -9.05
C PRO A 338 -0.82 20.60 -9.44
N ASP A 339 -1.10 20.32 -10.71
CA ASP A 339 -0.94 19.00 -11.34
C ASP A 339 0.56 18.64 -11.42
N PHE A 340 1.15 18.32 -10.26
CA PHE A 340 2.56 17.96 -10.12
C PHE A 340 2.67 16.52 -9.61
N VAL A 341 3.04 15.61 -10.52
CA VAL A 341 3.38 14.22 -10.21
C VAL A 341 4.89 14.10 -10.23
N PHE A 342 5.49 13.88 -9.06
CA PHE A 342 6.93 13.71 -8.93
C PHE A 342 7.34 12.27 -9.18
N ILE A 343 8.25 12.05 -10.13
CA ILE A 343 8.86 10.74 -10.41
C ILE A 343 10.26 10.74 -9.81
N LYS A 344 10.46 9.98 -8.73
CA LYS A 344 11.71 9.91 -7.98
C LYS A 344 12.83 9.22 -8.77
N SER A 345 14.02 9.80 -8.75
CA SER A 345 15.25 9.21 -9.28
C SER A 345 15.95 8.27 -8.27
N ASP A 346 16.89 7.46 -8.76
CA ASP A 346 17.73 6.57 -7.93
C ASP A 346 18.91 7.31 -7.24
N LEU A 347 18.86 8.65 -7.18
CA LEU A 347 19.92 9.47 -6.58
C LEU A 347 20.01 9.30 -5.06
N ARG A 348 21.24 9.30 -4.56
CA ARG A 348 21.56 9.24 -3.13
C ARG A 348 22.71 10.19 -2.81
N LEU A 349 22.77 10.60 -1.55
CA LEU A 349 23.88 11.40 -1.03
C LEU A 349 25.20 10.64 -1.17
N VAL A 350 26.20 11.34 -1.71
CA VAL A 350 27.59 10.89 -1.75
C VAL A 350 28.14 10.83 -0.32
N VAL A 351 28.89 9.77 -0.01
CA VAL A 351 29.43 9.57 1.34
C VAL A 351 30.77 10.28 1.47
N ASP A 352 30.92 11.14 2.47
CA ASP A 352 32.22 11.71 2.79
C ASP A 352 33.16 10.61 3.33
N LEU A 353 34.22 10.32 2.56
CA LEU A 353 35.21 9.31 2.93
C LEU A 353 36.03 9.69 4.16
N GLN A 354 36.24 10.99 4.41
CA GLN A 354 37.04 11.46 5.54
C GLN A 354 36.28 11.32 6.85
N LEU A 355 34.96 11.45 6.84
CA LEU A 355 34.11 11.31 8.02
C LEU A 355 33.62 9.87 8.25
N CYS A 356 33.81 8.97 7.27
CA CYS A 356 33.36 7.59 7.38
C CYS A 356 34.38 6.70 8.10
N ALA A 357 34.18 6.48 9.40
CA ALA A 357 35.03 5.62 10.24
C ALA A 357 35.26 4.21 9.64
N LYS A 358 34.24 3.61 9.00
CA LYS A 358 34.35 2.31 8.32
C LYS A 358 35.23 2.36 7.06
N ALA A 359 35.26 3.49 6.35
CA ALA A 359 36.15 3.70 5.21
C ALA A 359 37.59 3.94 5.64
N GLN A 360 37.81 4.55 6.81
CA GLN A 360 39.16 4.69 7.37
C GLN A 360 39.75 3.35 7.83
N GLN A 361 38.91 2.45 8.38
CA GLN A 361 39.35 1.15 8.92
C GLN A 361 39.52 0.05 7.87
N SER A 362 38.89 0.16 6.70
CA SER A 362 38.94 -0.89 5.67
C SER A 362 39.19 -0.32 4.27
N ALA A 363 40.36 -0.62 3.72
CA ALA A 363 40.72 -0.23 2.36
C ALA A 363 39.77 -0.83 1.30
N ALA A 364 39.24 -2.04 1.52
CA ALA A 364 38.27 -2.66 0.62
C ALA A 364 36.91 -1.94 0.66
N TYR A 365 36.44 -1.55 1.85
CA TYR A 365 35.23 -0.75 2.00
C TYR A 365 35.42 0.65 1.42
N ALA A 366 36.56 1.30 1.66
CA ALA A 366 36.89 2.60 1.08
C ALA A 366 36.82 2.58 -0.46
N ARG A 367 37.38 1.54 -1.11
CA ARG A 367 37.28 1.37 -2.58
C ARG A 367 35.83 1.23 -3.05
N LYS A 368 35.01 0.46 -2.35
CA LYS A 368 33.59 0.29 -2.65
C LYS A 368 32.83 1.62 -2.54
N VAL A 369 33.09 2.40 -1.50
CA VAL A 369 32.48 3.73 -1.30
C VAL A 369 32.92 4.69 -2.40
N LYS A 370 34.21 4.73 -2.77
CA LYS A 370 34.71 5.55 -3.90
C LYS A 370 33.97 5.23 -5.20
N LEU A 371 33.81 3.95 -5.53
CA LEU A 371 33.10 3.52 -6.74
C LEU A 371 31.62 3.93 -6.69
N SER A 372 30.95 3.74 -5.55
CA SER A 372 29.55 4.15 -5.36
C SER A 372 29.40 5.68 -5.47
N ASN A 373 30.30 6.44 -4.87
CA ASN A 373 30.31 7.91 -4.93
C ASN A 373 30.47 8.39 -6.37
N LEU A 374 31.38 7.79 -7.13
CA LEU A 374 31.58 8.13 -8.55
C LEU A 374 30.32 7.85 -9.37
N GLN A 375 29.63 6.73 -9.12
CA GLN A 375 28.36 6.42 -9.76
C GLN A 375 27.25 7.42 -9.40
N GLN A 376 27.15 7.81 -8.12
CA GLN A 376 26.16 8.81 -7.70
C GLN A 376 26.46 10.19 -8.30
N MET A 377 27.73 10.58 -8.38
CA MET A 377 28.12 11.82 -9.03
C MET A 377 27.78 11.86 -10.52
N ALA A 378 28.05 10.77 -11.24
CA ALA A 378 27.69 10.66 -12.66
C ALA A 378 26.18 10.78 -12.86
N LYS A 379 25.38 10.16 -11.99
CA LYS A 379 23.92 10.30 -12.00
C LYS A 379 23.48 11.73 -11.65
N THR A 380 24.12 12.39 -10.69
CA THR A 380 23.82 13.79 -10.33
C THR A 380 24.07 14.72 -11.52
N VAL A 381 25.17 14.54 -12.26
CA VAL A 381 25.45 15.31 -13.48
C VAL A 381 24.39 15.04 -14.56
N ALA A 382 24.02 13.78 -14.78
CA ALA A 382 22.96 13.42 -15.73
C ALA A 382 21.62 14.07 -15.36
N TYR A 383 21.26 14.06 -14.07
CA TYR A 383 20.05 14.72 -13.58
C TYR A 383 20.07 16.23 -13.84
N ILE A 384 21.19 16.91 -13.53
CA ILE A 384 21.34 18.36 -13.80
C ILE A 384 21.13 18.67 -15.28
N GLN A 385 21.71 17.85 -16.17
CA GLN A 385 21.56 18.00 -17.62
C GLN A 385 20.14 17.71 -18.12
N GLU A 386 19.51 16.64 -17.62
CA GLU A 386 18.14 16.25 -18.01
C GLU A 386 17.10 17.30 -17.61
N TYR A 387 17.29 17.95 -16.46
CA TYR A 387 16.38 18.95 -15.91
C TYR A 387 16.76 20.39 -16.31
N GLY A 388 17.83 20.58 -17.08
CA GLY A 388 18.22 21.88 -17.63
C GLY A 388 18.69 22.89 -16.56
N TYR A 389 19.33 22.41 -15.49
CA TYR A 389 19.95 23.30 -14.52
C TYR A 389 21.33 23.73 -15.03
N ASP A 390 21.39 24.91 -15.66
CA ASP A 390 22.61 25.42 -16.30
C ASP A 390 23.61 26.01 -15.30
N THR A 391 23.15 26.47 -14.12
CA THR A 391 23.99 27.03 -13.04
C THR A 391 23.62 26.51 -11.64
N GLU A 392 24.53 26.70 -10.68
CA GLU A 392 24.29 26.39 -9.25
C GLU A 392 23.16 27.26 -8.66
N GLU A 393 23.08 28.51 -9.11
CA GLU A 393 22.04 29.46 -8.74
C GLU A 393 20.65 29.04 -9.24
N ASP A 394 20.56 28.40 -10.42
CA ASP A 394 19.31 27.87 -10.95
C ASP A 394 18.80 26.70 -10.11
N LEU A 395 19.70 25.77 -9.73
CA LEU A 395 19.37 24.64 -8.86
C LEU A 395 18.97 25.10 -7.45
N GLU A 396 19.68 26.08 -6.89
CA GLU A 396 19.36 26.64 -5.56
C GLU A 396 18.04 27.40 -5.58
N SER A 397 17.72 28.13 -6.66
CA SER A 397 16.41 28.77 -6.84
C SER A 397 15.29 27.74 -6.95
N ALA A 398 15.46 26.70 -7.75
CA ALA A 398 14.48 25.62 -7.88
C ALA A 398 14.25 24.90 -6.54
N TRP A 399 15.31 24.66 -5.75
CA TRP A 399 15.18 24.09 -4.42
C TRP A 399 14.43 25.02 -3.45
N LYS A 400 14.75 26.32 -3.43
CA LYS A 400 14.04 27.31 -2.59
C LYS A 400 12.56 27.39 -2.94
N GLU A 401 12.24 27.36 -4.23
CA GLU A 401 10.87 27.34 -4.72
C GLU A 401 10.13 26.07 -4.27
N ALA A 402 10.71 24.89 -4.50
CA ALA A 402 10.14 23.60 -4.06
C ALA A 402 9.92 23.55 -2.53
N LYS A 403 10.87 24.10 -1.76
CA LYS A 403 10.76 24.23 -0.31
C LYS A 403 9.62 25.18 0.11
N GLY A 404 9.47 26.31 -0.59
CA GLY A 404 8.37 27.25 -0.40
C GLY A 404 7.01 26.60 -0.66
N GLN A 405 6.87 25.96 -1.83
CA GLN A 405 5.66 25.23 -2.23
C GLN A 405 5.31 24.12 -1.24
N THR A 406 6.31 23.37 -0.75
CA THR A 406 6.11 22.33 0.29
C THR A 406 5.62 22.92 1.61
N ALA A 407 6.17 24.06 2.03
CA ALA A 407 5.75 24.75 3.25
C ALA A 407 4.31 25.28 3.14
N ASP A 408 3.96 25.87 2.00
CA ASP A 408 2.62 26.38 1.71
C ASP A 408 1.59 25.26 1.64
N MET A 409 1.90 24.16 0.95
CA MET A 409 1.01 22.98 0.89
C MET A 409 0.80 22.38 2.29
N ARG A 410 1.87 22.31 3.12
CA ARG A 410 1.75 21.87 4.52
C ARG A 410 0.86 22.79 5.35
N LYS A 411 0.89 24.10 5.10
CA LYS A 411 0.00 25.08 5.76
C LYS A 411 -1.45 24.89 5.31
N ALA A 412 -1.68 24.68 4.01
CA ALA A 412 -3.00 24.39 3.45
C ALA A 412 -3.60 23.10 4.04
N LEU A 413 -2.80 22.01 4.08
CA LEU A 413 -3.21 20.73 4.65
C LEU A 413 -3.63 20.87 6.13
N ARG A 414 -2.81 21.55 6.95
CA ARG A 414 -3.13 21.81 8.37
C ARG A 414 -4.41 22.64 8.54
N SER A 415 -4.64 23.60 7.65
CA SER A 415 -5.88 24.39 7.65
C SER A 415 -7.11 23.51 7.38
N THR A 416 -7.04 22.64 6.38
CA THR A 416 -8.11 21.68 6.04
C THR A 416 -8.36 20.69 7.18
N GLU A 417 -7.31 20.15 7.80
CA GLU A 417 -7.43 19.27 8.97
C GLU A 417 -8.10 19.96 10.16
N GLY A 418 -7.76 21.23 10.40
CA GLY A 418 -8.42 22.06 11.41
C GLY A 418 -9.92 22.22 11.15
N LYS A 419 -10.31 22.56 9.91
CA LYS A 419 -11.72 22.66 9.50
C LYS A 419 -12.45 21.32 9.65
N LEU A 420 -11.80 20.22 9.27
CA LEU A 420 -12.36 18.87 9.39
C LEU A 420 -12.61 18.48 10.85
N LYS A 421 -11.71 18.86 11.77
CA LYS A 421 -11.89 18.67 13.21
C LYS A 421 -13.12 19.43 13.71
N GLN A 422 -13.26 20.70 13.36
CA GLN A 422 -14.41 21.53 13.73
C GLN A 422 -15.73 20.92 13.22
N VAL A 423 -15.78 20.49 11.95
CA VAL A 423 -16.98 19.86 11.36
C VAL A 423 -17.32 18.53 12.04
N ASN A 424 -16.32 17.70 12.39
CA ASN A 424 -16.55 16.45 13.12
C ASN A 424 -17.11 16.70 14.53
N GLU A 425 -16.60 17.70 15.26
CA GLU A 425 -17.14 18.11 16.56
C GLU A 425 -18.59 18.59 16.41
N GLN A 426 -18.90 19.39 15.39
CA GLN A 426 -20.27 19.81 15.09
C GLN A 426 -21.19 18.63 14.77
N ILE A 427 -20.73 17.64 14.00
CA ILE A 427 -21.50 16.40 13.72
C ILE A 427 -21.77 15.64 15.01
N HIS A 428 -20.75 15.47 15.87
CA HIS A 428 -20.86 14.76 17.13
C HIS A 428 -21.93 15.37 18.04
N TYR A 429 -21.82 16.67 18.31
CA TYR A 429 -22.76 17.36 19.18
C TYR A 429 -24.15 17.52 18.54
N THR A 430 -24.25 17.71 17.22
CA THR A 430 -25.56 17.69 16.52
C THR A 430 -26.22 16.32 16.65
N GLY A 431 -25.45 15.22 16.55
CA GLY A 431 -25.93 13.87 16.77
C GLY A 431 -26.46 13.65 18.19
N GLN A 432 -25.68 14.04 19.21
CA GLN A 432 -26.08 13.96 20.62
C GLN A 432 -27.33 14.80 20.92
N TYR A 433 -27.42 16.00 20.34
CA TYR A 433 -28.57 16.87 20.49
C TYR A 433 -29.83 16.24 19.90
N LEU A 434 -29.76 15.68 18.69
CA LEU A 434 -30.90 15.05 18.02
C LEU A 434 -31.34 13.75 18.71
N ALA A 435 -30.39 12.91 19.11
CA ALA A 435 -30.66 11.62 19.77
C ALA A 435 -31.39 11.80 21.11
N ASN A 436 -30.97 12.77 21.92
CA ASN A 436 -31.50 12.97 23.28
C ASN A 436 -32.62 14.01 23.36
N LYS A 437 -33.06 14.58 22.22
CA LYS A 437 -34.07 15.64 22.18
C LYS A 437 -35.44 15.19 22.71
N SER A 438 -35.83 13.95 22.43
CA SER A 438 -37.09 13.37 22.89
C SER A 438 -37.10 13.18 24.40
N VAL A 439 -36.01 12.64 24.97
CA VAL A 439 -35.81 12.45 26.40
C VAL A 439 -35.83 13.78 27.14
N TYR A 440 -35.16 14.80 26.61
CA TYR A 440 -35.20 16.14 27.20
C TYR A 440 -36.61 16.77 27.15
N ARG A 441 -37.38 16.55 26.08
CA ARG A 441 -38.79 17.00 26.03
C ARG A 441 -39.64 16.30 27.09
N GLN A 442 -39.47 14.99 27.28
CA GLN A 442 -40.16 14.23 28.33
C GLN A 442 -39.77 14.72 29.73
N PHE A 443 -38.50 15.07 29.95
CA PHE A 443 -38.04 15.68 31.20
C PHE A 443 -38.74 17.02 31.49
N VAL A 444 -38.84 17.91 30.50
CA VAL A 444 -39.51 19.22 30.65
C VAL A 444 -40.99 19.06 31.00
N SER A 445 -41.66 18.07 30.39
CA SER A 445 -43.08 17.77 30.59
C SER A 445 -43.39 16.87 31.80
N SER A 446 -42.37 16.33 32.48
CA SER A 446 -42.55 15.41 33.60
C SER A 446 -43.03 16.13 34.88
N ARG A 447 -44.01 15.52 35.56
CA ARG A 447 -44.49 15.98 36.88
C ARG A 447 -43.45 15.80 37.99
N ASN A 448 -42.56 14.81 37.90
CA ASN A 448 -41.52 14.54 38.90
C ASN A 448 -40.11 14.62 38.27
N LYS A 449 -39.62 15.85 38.13
CA LYS A 449 -38.33 16.15 37.49
C LYS A 449 -37.12 15.56 38.22
N LYS A 450 -37.19 15.41 39.54
CA LYS A 450 -36.07 14.91 40.36
C LYS A 450 -35.83 13.42 40.09
N LYS A 451 -36.89 12.62 40.07
CA LYS A 451 -36.80 11.18 39.75
C LYS A 451 -36.40 10.95 38.29
N PHE A 452 -37.01 11.67 37.35
CA PHE A 452 -36.68 11.55 35.92
C PHE A 452 -35.20 11.89 35.62
N ARG A 453 -34.64 12.90 36.31
CA ARG A 453 -33.23 13.26 36.16
C ARG A 453 -32.28 12.18 36.71
N GLN A 454 -32.68 11.43 37.73
CA GLN A 454 -31.87 10.30 38.24
C GLN A 454 -31.91 9.11 37.27
N GLU A 455 -33.06 8.83 36.66
CA GLU A 455 -33.23 7.71 35.72
C GLU A 455 -32.57 7.96 34.35
N HIS A 456 -32.54 9.21 33.88
CA HIS A 456 -32.00 9.60 32.56
C HIS A 456 -30.81 10.58 32.66
N GLN A 457 -29.98 10.40 33.69
CA GLN A 457 -28.90 11.34 34.01
C GLN A 457 -27.90 11.50 32.85
N ALA A 458 -27.53 10.39 32.19
CA ALA A 458 -26.56 10.39 31.10
C ALA A 458 -27.09 11.09 29.85
N GLU A 459 -28.31 10.80 29.44
CA GLU A 459 -28.95 11.35 28.26
C GLU A 459 -29.22 12.86 28.39
N LEU A 460 -29.61 13.30 29.59
CA LEU A 460 -29.80 14.72 29.89
C LEU A 460 -28.47 15.47 29.91
N ALA A 461 -27.42 14.89 30.49
CA ALA A 461 -26.07 15.48 30.48
C ALA A 461 -25.53 15.63 29.05
N LEU A 462 -25.68 14.60 28.21
CA LEU A 462 -25.27 14.63 26.80
C LEU A 462 -26.07 15.68 26.00
N TYR A 463 -27.38 15.78 26.24
CA TYR A 463 -28.21 16.80 25.59
C TYR A 463 -27.82 18.23 26.01
N GLU A 464 -27.63 18.48 27.30
CA GLU A 464 -27.28 19.79 27.84
C GLU A 464 -25.88 20.24 27.35
N ALA A 465 -24.91 19.33 27.34
CA ALA A 465 -23.57 19.57 26.78
C ALA A 465 -23.62 19.89 25.29
N ALA A 466 -24.33 19.09 24.50
CA ALA A 466 -24.50 19.30 23.06
C ALA A 466 -25.20 20.62 22.74
N ARG A 467 -26.26 20.95 23.49
CA ARG A 467 -26.98 22.21 23.33
C ARG A 467 -26.11 23.42 23.67
N LYS A 468 -25.26 23.34 24.69
CA LYS A 468 -24.32 24.40 25.06
C LYS A 468 -23.31 24.63 23.93
N PHE A 469 -22.64 23.57 23.47
CA PHE A 469 -21.65 23.63 22.39
C PHE A 469 -22.24 24.23 21.10
N LEU A 470 -23.41 23.73 20.66
CA LEU A 470 -24.02 24.20 19.43
C LEU A 470 -24.49 25.66 19.52
N LYS A 471 -24.90 26.12 20.70
CA LYS A 471 -25.30 27.53 20.92
C LYS A 471 -24.10 28.48 20.89
N GLU A 472 -22.96 28.05 21.43
CA GLU A 472 -21.70 28.81 21.38
C GLU A 472 -21.18 28.92 19.95
N GLN A 473 -21.28 27.84 19.17
CA GLN A 473 -20.83 27.81 17.76
C GLN A 473 -21.76 28.56 16.79
N SER A 474 -23.08 28.58 17.03
CA SER A 474 -24.02 29.22 16.11
C SER A 474 -24.22 30.72 16.37
N GLY A 475 -23.62 31.29 17.42
CA GLY A 475 -23.84 32.69 17.81
C GLY A 475 -25.31 33.04 18.09
N GLY A 476 -26.15 32.05 18.41
CA GLY A 476 -27.60 32.21 18.56
C GLY A 476 -28.42 32.01 17.28
N GLY A 477 -27.79 31.68 16.15
CA GLY A 477 -28.43 31.34 14.88
C GLY A 477 -29.04 29.93 14.80
N LYS A 478 -29.62 29.60 13.65
CA LYS A 478 -30.19 28.27 13.36
C LYS A 478 -29.11 27.19 13.50
N LEU A 479 -29.47 26.07 14.13
CA LEU A 479 -28.58 24.92 14.30
C LEU A 479 -28.16 24.34 12.94
N PRO A 480 -26.89 23.89 12.80
CA PRO A 480 -26.43 23.30 11.55
C PRO A 480 -27.22 22.03 11.21
N SER A 481 -27.52 21.86 9.92
CA SER A 481 -28.19 20.66 9.42
C SER A 481 -27.21 19.50 9.36
N MET A 482 -27.56 18.36 9.97
CA MET A 482 -26.77 17.13 9.91
C MET A 482 -26.44 16.71 8.46
N LYS A 483 -27.35 16.96 7.51
CA LYS A 483 -27.12 16.67 6.09
C LYS A 483 -26.03 17.57 5.48
N LEU A 484 -26.03 18.86 5.83
CA LEU A 484 -25.03 19.82 5.35
C LEU A 484 -23.65 19.54 5.94
N LEU A 485 -23.58 19.26 7.25
CA LEU A 485 -22.32 18.92 7.92
C LEU A 485 -21.66 17.67 7.34
N LYS A 486 -22.44 16.64 7.02
CA LYS A 486 -21.93 15.42 6.38
C LYS A 486 -21.40 15.70 4.96
N ALA A 487 -22.12 16.49 4.17
CA ALA A 487 -21.67 16.87 2.83
C ALA A 487 -20.40 17.75 2.87
N GLU A 488 -20.29 18.65 3.84
CA GLU A 488 -19.08 19.46 4.06
C GLU A 488 -17.90 18.60 4.50
N LYS A 489 -18.12 17.64 5.40
CA LYS A 489 -17.11 16.65 5.78
C LYS A 489 -16.58 15.88 4.56
N GLU A 490 -17.48 15.40 3.70
CA GLU A 490 -17.08 14.66 2.48
C GLU A 490 -16.19 15.51 1.57
N LYS A 491 -16.55 16.79 1.35
CA LYS A 491 -15.73 17.74 0.57
C LYS A 491 -14.36 17.98 1.20
N LEU A 492 -14.30 18.20 2.52
CA LEU A 492 -13.05 18.43 3.24
C LEU A 492 -12.15 17.19 3.25
N VAL A 493 -12.72 15.99 3.32
CA VAL A 493 -11.97 14.73 3.21
C VAL A 493 -11.36 14.58 1.81
N ALA A 494 -12.13 14.84 0.75
CA ALA A 494 -11.62 14.80 -0.62
C ALA A 494 -10.48 15.81 -0.81
N LEU A 495 -10.67 17.05 -0.33
CA LEU A 495 -9.64 18.10 -0.39
C LEU A 495 -8.39 17.72 0.41
N LYS A 496 -8.54 17.18 1.63
CA LYS A 496 -7.42 16.72 2.46
C LYS A 496 -6.61 15.65 1.73
N ASN A 497 -7.27 14.65 1.15
CA ASN A 497 -6.59 13.56 0.44
C ASN A 497 -5.76 14.10 -0.74
N SER A 498 -6.35 14.99 -1.53
CA SER A 498 -5.65 15.61 -2.67
C SER A 498 -4.49 16.51 -2.24
N GLN A 499 -4.67 17.32 -1.19
CA GLN A 499 -3.59 18.14 -0.60
C GLN A 499 -2.46 17.28 0.00
N GLN A 500 -2.80 16.14 0.57
CA GLN A 500 -1.83 15.22 1.16
C GLN A 500 -0.96 14.57 0.08
N GLU A 501 -1.56 14.13 -1.04
CA GLU A 501 -0.83 13.62 -2.20
C GLU A 501 0.11 14.69 -2.79
N ALA A 502 -0.41 15.91 -3.02
CA ALA A 502 0.39 17.02 -3.50
C ALA A 502 1.55 17.37 -2.55
N TYR A 503 1.32 17.35 -1.23
CA TYR A 503 2.36 17.55 -0.22
C TYR A 503 3.46 16.49 -0.30
N HIS A 504 3.09 15.21 -0.46
CA HIS A 504 4.07 14.13 -0.58
C HIS A 504 4.94 14.29 -1.83
N ASN A 505 4.32 14.61 -2.98
CA ASN A 505 5.05 14.83 -4.23
C ASN A 505 6.02 16.01 -4.11
N LEU A 506 5.57 17.15 -3.59
CA LEU A 506 6.41 18.34 -3.41
C LEU A 506 7.55 18.10 -2.41
N ARG A 507 7.27 17.40 -1.32
CA ARG A 507 8.29 17.05 -0.30
C ARG A 507 9.36 16.12 -0.87
N ASP A 508 8.96 15.14 -1.68
CA ASP A 508 9.90 14.20 -2.26
C ASP A 508 10.75 14.87 -3.36
N TYR A 509 10.15 15.79 -4.12
CA TYR A 509 10.88 16.66 -5.05
C TYR A 509 11.87 17.59 -4.34
N GLU A 510 11.45 18.26 -3.25
CA GLU A 510 12.32 19.09 -2.40
C GLU A 510 13.53 18.29 -1.90
N LYS A 511 13.31 17.05 -1.44
CA LYS A 511 14.39 16.17 -0.98
C LYS A 511 15.35 15.76 -2.10
N GLU A 512 14.82 15.50 -3.29
CA GLU A 512 15.64 15.13 -4.44
C GLU A 512 16.52 16.31 -4.88
N LEU A 513 15.95 17.50 -5.04
CA LEU A 513 16.72 18.71 -5.32
C LEU A 513 17.78 18.99 -4.25
N ASN A 514 17.44 18.79 -2.96
CA ASN A 514 18.42 18.91 -1.88
C ASN A 514 19.56 17.89 -2.01
N THR A 515 19.26 16.67 -2.45
CA THR A 515 20.27 15.61 -2.67
C THR A 515 21.19 15.98 -3.83
N VAL A 516 20.62 16.45 -4.95
CA VAL A 516 21.36 16.93 -6.13
C VAL A 516 22.28 18.08 -5.73
N ARG A 517 21.72 19.09 -5.03
CA ARG A 517 22.49 20.24 -4.53
C ARG A 517 23.64 19.81 -3.64
N THR A 518 23.37 18.99 -2.64
CA THR A 518 24.40 18.54 -1.68
C THR A 518 25.51 17.74 -2.38
N ASN A 519 25.16 16.88 -3.34
CA ASN A 519 26.14 16.13 -4.13
C ASN A 519 26.99 17.07 -5.00
N MET A 520 26.38 18.09 -5.61
CA MET A 520 27.08 19.08 -6.43
C MET A 520 28.04 19.93 -5.59
N GLU A 521 27.60 20.43 -4.43
CA GLU A 521 28.46 21.15 -3.48
C GLU A 521 29.66 20.30 -3.04
N THR A 522 29.41 19.02 -2.73
CA THR A 522 30.46 18.05 -2.35
C THR A 522 31.47 17.86 -3.49
N PHE A 523 31.01 17.80 -4.74
CA PHE A 523 31.86 17.64 -5.93
C PHE A 523 32.69 18.88 -6.23
N LEU A 524 32.10 20.07 -6.08
CA LEU A 524 32.79 21.34 -6.28
C LEU A 524 33.77 21.68 -5.13
N GLY A 525 33.90 20.80 -4.13
CA GLY A 525 34.79 21.00 -2.99
C GLY A 525 34.32 22.12 -2.04
N LYS A 526 33.05 22.53 -2.13
CA LYS A 526 32.44 23.52 -1.25
C LYS A 526 32.02 22.84 0.05
N SER A 527 32.99 22.58 0.93
CA SER A 527 32.69 22.07 2.28
C SER A 527 31.97 23.16 3.08
N HIS A 528 30.64 23.08 3.17
CA HIS A 528 29.92 23.80 4.22
C HIS A 528 30.15 23.02 5.52
N GLY A 529 30.87 23.65 6.45
CA GLY A 529 30.83 23.24 7.85
C GLY A 529 29.36 23.16 8.25
N ARG A 530 28.91 21.96 8.60
CA ARG A 530 27.54 21.68 9.03
C ARG A 530 27.17 22.70 10.12
N GLN A 531 26.24 23.61 9.84
CA GLN A 531 25.61 24.39 10.90
C GLN A 531 25.02 23.37 11.89
N GLU A 532 25.52 23.42 13.13
CA GLU A 532 24.91 22.68 14.23
C GLU A 532 23.43 23.10 14.32
N PRO A 533 22.51 22.14 14.55
CA PRO A 533 21.15 22.50 14.86
C PRO A 533 21.15 23.26 16.19
N GLU A 534 20.83 24.56 16.17
CA GLU A 534 20.41 25.32 17.35
C GLU A 534 19.19 24.64 17.96
N TRP A 535 19.40 23.74 18.92
CA TRP A 535 18.32 23.20 19.77
C TRP A 535 18.50 23.52 21.26
N GLU A 536 19.48 24.34 21.63
CA GLU A 536 19.68 24.79 23.02
C GLU A 536 19.72 26.32 23.15
N ALA A 537 18.60 26.97 22.87
CA ALA A 537 18.35 28.36 23.31
C ALA A 537 16.85 28.65 23.42
N SER A 538 16.10 27.84 24.19
CA SER A 538 14.74 28.17 24.62
C SER A 538 14.35 27.48 25.94
N ARG A 539 15.30 27.41 26.88
CA ARG A 539 15.02 27.22 28.30
C ARG A 539 15.92 28.14 29.12
N SER A 540 15.46 29.36 29.29
CA SER A 540 15.82 30.28 30.36
C SER A 540 14.55 30.99 30.78
#